data_AF-A0A2R6DYP7-F1
#
_entry.id   AF-A0A2R6DYP7-F1
#
_cell.length_a   1.000
_cell.length_b   1.000
_cell.length_c   1.000
_cell.angle_alpha   90.00
_cell.angle_beta   90.00
_cell.angle_gamma   90.00
#
_symmetry.space_group_name_H-M   'P 1'
#
loop_
_entity.id
_entity.type
_entity.pdbx_description
1 polymer ?
#
loop_
_entity_poly.entity_id
_entity_poly.type
_entity_poly.pdbx_seq_one_letter_code
_entity_poly.pdbx_strand_id
1 'polypeptide(L)'
;MISRPLGTSVWSLVTGRVASGVSRHAWLGHVPARGSIFGRPKGVTVRPTPFKPAAVGADVTDPITVTVLANDTDTEIEVEEGHVLREAGLDVYGAVSRYANCGGRGLCGTCGVRIREGALEPQQWHDAASDRWGYPRLSCGIRVTEPMVVELVEKVVWGQLLPD
;
A
#
# COMPACT_ATOMS: atom_id res chain seq x y z
N MET A 1 50.30 -3.29 -37.49
CA MET A 1 50.23 -4.20 -36.34
C MET A 1 49.57 -3.43 -35.21
N ILE A 2 48.40 -3.72 -34.65
CA ILE A 2 47.58 -4.93 -34.56
C ILE A 2 46.11 -4.51 -34.51
N SER A 3 45.28 -5.32 -35.17
CA SER A 3 43.84 -5.18 -35.37
C SER A 3 43.04 -5.26 -34.06
N ARG A 4 41.95 -4.47 -33.98
CA ARG A 4 40.89 -4.60 -32.97
C ARG A 4 39.92 -5.71 -33.41
N PRO A 5 39.62 -6.74 -32.60
CA PRO A 5 38.53 -7.64 -32.92
C PRO A 5 37.20 -7.03 -32.48
N LEU A 6 36.25 -7.07 -33.42
CA LEU A 6 34.82 -6.84 -33.20
C LEU A 6 34.29 -7.97 -32.31
N GLY A 7 33.83 -7.64 -31.11
CA GLY A 7 33.12 -8.56 -30.23
C GLY A 7 31.72 -8.81 -30.80
N THR A 8 31.53 -9.96 -31.42
CA THR A 8 30.24 -10.44 -31.89
C THR A 8 29.39 -10.92 -30.72
N SER A 9 28.22 -10.32 -30.60
CA SER A 9 27.11 -10.67 -29.72
C SER A 9 26.64 -12.10 -29.98
N VAL A 10 26.79 -12.99 -29.00
CA VAL A 10 26.11 -14.30 -29.00
C VAL A 10 24.75 -14.11 -28.32
N TRP A 11 23.73 -13.89 -29.16
CA TRP A 11 22.34 -14.09 -28.76
C TRP A 11 22.07 -15.59 -28.77
N SER A 12 21.98 -16.20 -27.58
CA SER A 12 21.50 -17.59 -27.48
C SER A 12 19.97 -17.59 -27.59
N LEU A 13 19.50 -17.92 -28.80
CA LEU A 13 18.10 -18.25 -29.09
C LEU A 13 17.77 -19.59 -28.44
N VAL A 14 17.09 -19.58 -27.28
CA VAL A 14 16.40 -20.76 -26.76
C VAL A 14 15.01 -20.80 -27.38
N THR A 15 14.90 -21.43 -28.55
CA THR A 15 13.60 -21.79 -29.15
C THR A 15 13.05 -23.03 -28.43
N GLY A 16 12.30 -22.80 -27.36
CA GLY A 16 11.50 -23.83 -26.70
C GLY A 16 10.31 -24.25 -27.57
N ARG A 17 10.38 -25.45 -28.11
CA ARG A 17 9.37 -26.10 -28.96
C ARG A 17 8.11 -26.40 -28.14
N VAL A 18 6.99 -25.77 -28.50
CA VAL A 18 5.67 -26.03 -27.91
C VAL A 18 5.17 -27.38 -28.43
N ALA A 19 5.10 -28.39 -27.58
CA ALA A 19 4.51 -29.68 -27.91
C ALA A 19 2.99 -29.61 -27.71
N SER A 20 2.28 -29.58 -28.83
CA SER A 20 0.83 -29.74 -28.92
C SER A 20 0.44 -31.19 -28.63
N GLY A 21 -0.33 -31.41 -27.56
CA GLY A 21 -0.85 -32.73 -27.19
C GLY A 21 -2.16 -32.62 -26.43
N VAL A 22 -3.22 -32.14 -27.09
CA VAL A 22 -4.58 -32.18 -26.55
C VAL A 22 -5.26 -33.44 -27.07
N SER A 23 -5.19 -34.52 -26.27
CA SER A 23 -6.00 -35.72 -26.50
C SER A 23 -7.46 -35.41 -26.16
N ARG A 24 -8.31 -35.44 -27.19
CA ARG A 24 -9.77 -35.32 -27.06
C ARG A 24 -10.33 -36.66 -26.59
N HIS A 25 -10.52 -36.83 -25.28
CA HIS A 25 -11.44 -37.84 -24.77
C HIS A 25 -12.81 -37.20 -24.58
N ALA A 26 -13.75 -37.64 -25.41
CA ALA A 26 -15.16 -37.29 -25.33
C ALA A 26 -15.75 -37.78 -24.01
N TRP A 27 -15.88 -36.87 -23.04
CA TRP A 27 -16.74 -37.08 -21.87
C TRP A 27 -18.16 -36.69 -22.25
N LEU A 28 -18.95 -37.68 -22.66
CA LEU A 28 -20.41 -37.60 -22.63
C LEU A 28 -20.87 -37.69 -21.16
N GLY A 29 -20.64 -36.62 -20.41
CA GLY A 29 -21.15 -36.45 -19.06
C GLY A 29 -22.61 -36.02 -19.11
N HIS A 30 -23.50 -36.89 -18.67
CA HIS A 30 -24.89 -36.57 -18.36
C HIS A 30 -24.93 -35.31 -17.46
N VAL A 31 -25.57 -34.23 -17.92
CA VAL A 31 -25.90 -33.08 -17.08
C VAL A 31 -27.21 -33.41 -16.34
N PRO A 32 -27.21 -33.68 -15.02
CA PRO A 32 -28.46 -33.82 -14.30
C PRO A 32 -29.15 -32.45 -14.24
N ALA A 33 -30.48 -32.48 -14.34
CA ALA A 33 -31.33 -31.30 -14.24
C ALA A 33 -31.05 -30.50 -12.95
N ARG A 34 -31.11 -29.17 -13.07
CA ARG A 34 -30.89 -28.19 -12.01
C ARG A 34 -31.77 -28.47 -10.79
N GLY A 35 -31.22 -29.14 -9.79
CA GLY A 35 -31.77 -29.18 -8.43
C GLY A 35 -31.51 -27.84 -7.75
N SER A 36 -32.55 -27.23 -7.17
CA SER A 36 -32.47 -26.00 -6.39
C SER A 36 -31.56 -26.21 -5.17
N ILE A 37 -30.37 -25.59 -5.18
CA ILE A 37 -29.41 -25.60 -4.06
C ILE A 37 -29.71 -24.54 -3.00
N PHE A 38 -30.84 -23.82 -3.09
CA PHE A 38 -31.25 -22.80 -2.13
C PHE A 38 -31.92 -23.41 -0.89
N GLY A 39 -31.19 -24.29 -0.20
CA GLY A 39 -31.45 -24.59 1.21
C GLY A 39 -30.81 -23.52 2.07
N ARG A 40 -31.59 -22.57 2.59
CA ARG A 40 -31.12 -21.59 3.58
C ARG A 40 -30.68 -22.35 4.84
N PRO A 41 -29.39 -22.41 5.20
CA PRO A 41 -29.00 -23.07 6.45
C PRO A 41 -29.66 -22.33 7.61
N LYS A 42 -30.29 -23.08 8.53
CA LYS A 42 -30.86 -22.52 9.75
C LYS A 42 -29.74 -21.83 10.53
N GLY A 43 -30.02 -20.61 10.98
CA GLY A 43 -29.04 -19.67 11.54
C GLY A 43 -28.09 -20.31 12.54
N VAL A 44 -26.81 -20.34 12.17
CA VAL A 44 -25.71 -20.57 13.11
C VAL A 44 -25.44 -19.24 13.78
N THR A 45 -25.85 -19.10 15.03
CA THR A 45 -25.52 -17.93 15.85
C THR A 45 -24.08 -18.08 16.32
N VAL A 46 -23.14 -17.48 15.58
CA VAL A 46 -21.75 -17.36 16.06
C VAL A 46 -21.72 -16.24 17.09
N ARG A 47 -21.53 -16.59 18.36
CA ARG A 47 -21.37 -15.61 19.44
C ARG A 47 -19.89 -15.17 19.42
N PRO A 48 -19.55 -13.93 19.04
CA PRO A 48 -18.16 -13.50 19.03
C PRO A 48 -17.65 -13.53 20.46
N THR A 49 -16.60 -14.31 20.71
CA THR A 49 -15.84 -14.20 21.96
C THR A 49 -15.16 -12.83 21.92
N PRO A 50 -15.27 -11.98 22.96
CA PRO A 50 -14.53 -10.73 22.97
C PRO A 50 -13.04 -11.06 22.89
N PHE A 51 -12.38 -10.53 21.86
CA PHE A 51 -10.93 -10.61 21.74
C PHE A 51 -10.34 -9.77 22.86
N LYS A 52 -9.81 -10.43 23.89
CA LYS A 52 -9.00 -9.78 24.92
C LYS A 52 -7.58 -9.68 24.35
N PRO A 53 -7.09 -8.48 23.97
CA PRO A 53 -5.69 -8.38 23.59
C PRO A 53 -4.84 -8.83 24.78
N ALA A 54 -3.84 -9.67 24.51
CA ALA A 54 -2.79 -9.92 25.49
C ALA A 54 -2.17 -8.57 25.81
N ALA A 55 -2.06 -8.23 27.09
CA ALA A 55 -1.28 -7.08 27.51
C ALA A 55 0.18 -7.37 27.15
N VAL A 56 0.62 -6.85 26.02
CA VAL A 56 2.05 -6.75 25.71
C VAL A 56 2.56 -5.70 26.67
N GLY A 57 3.48 -6.08 27.56
CA GLY A 57 4.20 -5.09 28.37
C GLY A 57 4.87 -4.13 27.41
N ALA A 58 4.58 -2.83 27.53
CA ALA A 58 5.30 -1.83 26.77
C ALA A 58 6.73 -1.77 27.33
N ASP A 59 7.68 -2.37 26.61
CA ASP A 59 9.05 -1.90 26.72
C ASP A 59 9.00 -0.43 26.25
N VAL A 60 9.32 0.48 27.17
CA VAL A 60 9.33 1.92 26.88
C VAL A 60 10.57 2.17 26.04
N THR A 61 10.41 2.15 24.73
CA THR A 61 11.44 2.61 23.80
C THR A 61 11.48 4.13 23.81
N ASP A 62 12.67 4.69 23.60
CA ASP A 62 12.83 6.13 23.42
C ASP A 62 12.02 6.59 22.21
N PRO A 63 11.34 7.74 22.28
CA PRO A 63 10.58 8.25 21.16
C PRO A 63 11.52 8.59 19.99
N ILE A 64 10.94 8.52 18.79
CA ILE A 64 11.62 8.78 17.53
C ILE A 64 11.20 10.16 17.04
N THR A 65 12.20 11.02 16.81
CA THR A 65 11.99 12.35 16.25
C THR A 65 11.56 12.28 14.79
N VAL A 66 10.46 12.96 14.47
CA VAL A 66 9.99 13.20 13.10
C VAL A 66 9.99 14.69 12.83
N THR A 67 10.73 15.14 11.82
CA THR A 67 10.72 16.53 11.38
C THR A 67 9.64 16.73 10.33
N VAL A 68 8.71 17.63 10.61
CA VAL A 68 7.57 17.94 9.76
C VAL A 68 7.81 19.28 9.08
N LEU A 69 7.97 19.26 7.76
CA LEU A 69 8.05 20.45 6.92
C LEU A 69 6.64 20.85 6.51
N ALA A 70 6.18 22.03 6.92
CA ALA A 70 4.86 22.54 6.59
C ALA A 70 4.92 24.02 6.25
N ASN A 71 4.53 24.36 5.00
CA ASN A 71 4.67 25.70 4.45
C ASN A 71 6.14 26.16 4.51
N ASP A 72 6.47 27.10 5.40
CA ASP A 72 7.80 27.67 5.60
C ASP A 72 8.36 27.37 7.02
N THR A 73 7.74 26.43 7.74
CA THR A 73 8.12 26.09 9.11
C THR A 73 8.43 24.61 9.23
N ASP A 74 9.51 24.33 9.95
CA ASP A 74 9.90 22.99 10.34
C ASP A 74 9.51 22.77 11.81
N THR A 75 8.86 21.64 12.11
CA THR A 75 8.45 21.29 13.47
C THR A 75 8.87 19.86 13.77
N GLU A 76 9.54 19.66 14.90
CA GLU A 76 9.86 18.32 15.38
C GLU A 76 8.72 17.80 16.26
N ILE A 77 8.35 16.55 16.05
CA ILE A 77 7.42 15.80 16.89
C ILE A 77 8.09 14.52 17.37
N GLU A 78 7.80 14.13 18.60
CA GLU A 78 8.26 12.88 19.20
C GLU A 78 7.19 11.81 19.02
N VAL A 79 7.56 10.69 18.40
CA VAL A 79 6.62 9.63 18.01
C VAL A 79 7.09 8.30 18.58
N GLU A 80 6.19 7.55 19.23
CA GLU A 80 6.51 6.21 19.69
C GLU A 80 6.92 5.30 18.52
N GLU A 81 7.92 4.46 18.74
CA GLU A 81 8.34 3.48 17.74
C GLU A 81 7.17 2.55 17.34
N GLY A 82 7.04 2.33 16.04
CA GLY A 82 5.99 1.51 15.44
C GLY A 82 4.64 2.20 15.28
N HIS A 83 4.48 3.42 15.79
CA HIS A 83 3.25 4.19 15.67
C HIS A 83 3.00 4.61 14.21
N VAL A 84 1.72 4.73 13.83
CA VAL A 84 1.35 5.14 12.47
C VAL A 84 1.56 6.63 12.32
N LEU A 85 2.29 7.04 11.28
CA LEU A 85 2.68 8.43 11.05
C LEU A 85 1.48 9.40 11.02
N ARG A 86 0.36 8.99 10.39
CA ARG A 86 -0.90 9.76 10.39
C ARG A 86 -1.42 10.06 11.80
N GLU A 87 -1.20 9.16 12.75
CA GLU A 87 -1.74 9.23 14.11
C GLU A 87 -0.83 10.02 15.05
N ALA A 88 0.38 10.41 14.59
CA ALA A 88 1.34 11.22 15.32
C ALA A 88 0.98 12.72 15.41
N GLY A 89 -0.28 13.09 15.16
CA GLY A 89 -0.73 14.48 15.26
C GLY A 89 -0.38 15.36 14.05
N LEU A 90 -0.02 14.78 12.91
CA LEU A 90 0.18 15.51 11.67
C LEU A 90 -1.14 16.08 11.12
N ASP A 91 -1.16 17.37 10.76
CA ASP A 91 -2.30 17.97 10.05
C ASP A 91 -2.27 17.63 8.55
N VAL A 92 -2.52 16.36 8.23
CA VAL A 92 -2.43 15.85 6.85
C VAL A 92 -3.65 16.18 5.99
N TYR A 93 -4.73 16.71 6.57
CA TYR A 93 -6.02 16.85 5.88
C TYR A 93 -6.38 18.30 5.57
N GLY A 94 -6.64 18.60 4.30
CA GLY A 94 -7.37 19.80 3.92
C GLY A 94 -8.84 19.78 4.39
N ALA A 95 -9.50 20.93 4.38
CA ALA A 95 -10.83 21.17 4.97
C ALA A 95 -11.90 20.11 4.63
N VAL A 96 -11.95 19.65 3.38
CA VAL A 96 -12.91 18.61 2.92
C VAL A 96 -12.42 17.19 3.22
N SER A 97 -11.11 16.95 3.03
CA SER A 97 -10.50 15.63 3.20
C SER A 97 -10.56 15.12 4.63
N ARG A 98 -10.72 15.99 5.64
CA ARG A 98 -10.91 15.55 7.03
C ARG A 98 -12.18 14.73 7.25
N TYR A 99 -13.21 14.94 6.43
CA TYR A 99 -14.50 14.23 6.52
C TYR A 99 -14.65 13.17 5.43
N ALA A 100 -14.14 13.43 4.22
CA ALA A 100 -14.20 12.50 3.10
C ALA A 100 -12.86 11.75 2.94
N ASN A 101 -12.60 10.77 3.82
CA ASN A 101 -11.42 9.92 3.73
C ASN A 101 -11.72 8.46 4.10
N CYS A 102 -10.79 7.57 3.76
CA CYS A 102 -10.91 6.14 4.03
C CYS A 102 -10.64 5.74 5.50
N GLY A 103 -10.39 6.70 6.40
CA GLY A 103 -10.12 6.46 7.81
C GLY A 103 -8.82 5.71 8.09
N GLY A 104 -7.82 5.79 7.19
CA GLY A 104 -6.53 5.12 7.36
C GLY A 104 -6.42 3.74 6.70
N ARG A 105 -7.39 3.34 5.88
CA ARG A 105 -7.39 2.04 5.17
C ARG A 105 -6.46 1.97 3.94
N GLY A 106 -5.70 3.04 3.65
CA GLY A 106 -4.78 3.07 2.51
C GLY A 106 -5.44 3.17 1.13
N LEU A 107 -6.68 3.65 1.01
CA LEU A 107 -7.45 3.59 -0.26
C LEU A 107 -7.64 4.92 -0.98
N CYS A 108 -7.49 6.07 -0.30
CA CYS A 108 -7.97 7.36 -0.83
C CYS A 108 -6.89 8.41 -1.15
N GLY A 109 -5.62 8.20 -0.77
CA GLY A 109 -4.55 9.18 -1.06
C GLY A 109 -4.58 10.47 -0.23
N THR A 110 -5.69 10.75 0.46
CA THR A 110 -5.88 12.00 1.21
C THR A 110 -4.94 12.21 2.40
N CYS A 111 -4.27 11.18 2.90
CA CYS A 111 -3.23 11.26 3.94
C CYS A 111 -1.82 11.46 3.36
N GLY A 112 -1.71 11.82 2.07
CA GLY A 112 -0.45 11.97 1.35
C GLY A 112 0.55 12.92 2.03
N VAL A 113 1.78 12.43 2.22
CA VAL A 113 2.96 13.18 2.66
C VAL A 113 4.13 12.87 1.72
N ARG A 114 5.09 13.78 1.57
CA ARG A 114 6.36 13.44 0.89
C ARG A 114 7.39 13.06 1.94
N ILE A 115 8.09 11.95 1.70
CA ILE A 115 9.23 11.60 2.54
C ILE A 115 10.47 12.25 1.91
N ARG A 116 11.17 13.09 2.67
CA ARG A 116 12.42 13.72 2.27
C ARG A 116 13.62 12.87 2.68
N GLU A 117 13.56 12.29 3.88
CA GLU A 117 14.60 11.45 4.47
C GLU A 117 13.99 10.34 5.34
N GLY A 118 14.68 9.21 5.51
CA GLY A 118 14.23 8.09 6.35
C GLY A 118 13.09 7.25 5.75
N ALA A 119 13.02 7.14 4.42
CA ALA A 119 11.91 6.45 3.76
C ALA A 119 11.96 4.93 3.93
N LEU A 120 10.84 4.37 4.39
CA LEU A 120 10.61 2.93 4.47
C LEU A 120 10.01 2.36 3.17
N GLU A 121 10.34 1.10 2.91
CA GLU A 121 9.76 0.32 1.81
C GLU A 121 8.22 0.24 1.93
N PRO A 122 7.47 0.58 0.86
CA PRO A 122 6.02 0.52 0.87
C PRO A 122 5.50 -0.92 0.97
N GLN A 123 4.63 -1.19 1.95
CA GLN A 123 4.08 -2.54 2.15
C GLN A 123 2.71 -2.76 1.48
N GLN A 124 2.03 -1.69 1.07
CA GLN A 124 0.67 -1.72 0.53
C GLN A 124 0.64 -1.23 -0.92
N TRP A 125 -0.18 -1.86 -1.76
CA TRP A 125 -0.22 -1.63 -3.21
C TRP A 125 -0.38 -0.16 -3.61
N HIS A 126 -1.19 0.61 -2.87
CA HIS A 126 -1.47 2.01 -3.18
C HIS A 126 -0.30 2.93 -2.78
N ASP A 127 0.37 2.63 -1.67
CA ASP A 127 1.58 3.35 -1.27
C ASP A 127 2.76 3.00 -2.17
N ALA A 128 2.88 1.73 -2.56
CA ALA A 128 3.88 1.26 -3.52
C ALA A 128 3.68 1.89 -4.90
N ALA A 129 2.41 2.03 -5.32
CA ALA A 129 2.03 2.81 -6.48
C ALA A 129 2.48 4.26 -6.35
N SER A 130 2.13 4.94 -5.25
CA SER A 130 2.54 6.32 -5.00
C SER A 130 4.05 6.50 -5.10
N ASP A 131 4.80 5.64 -4.42
CA ASP A 131 6.27 5.64 -4.42
C ASP A 131 6.85 5.51 -5.83
N ARG A 132 6.39 4.49 -6.57
CA ARG A 132 6.82 4.19 -7.93
C ARG A 132 6.61 5.36 -8.90
N TRP A 133 5.53 6.12 -8.71
CA TRP A 133 5.15 7.22 -9.59
C TRP A 133 5.52 8.60 -9.05
N GLY A 134 6.21 8.67 -7.90
CA GLY A 134 6.62 9.95 -7.30
C GLY A 134 5.45 10.76 -6.71
N TYR A 135 4.32 10.13 -6.44
CA TYR A 135 3.21 10.74 -5.71
C TYR A 135 3.47 10.72 -4.20
N PRO A 136 2.80 11.60 -3.43
CA PRO A 136 2.86 11.55 -1.98
C PRO A 136 2.52 10.15 -1.44
N ARG A 137 3.35 9.69 -0.51
CA ARG A 137 3.22 8.42 0.21
C ARG A 137 2.10 8.50 1.23
N LEU A 138 1.52 7.35 1.58
CA LEU A 138 0.35 7.29 2.46
C LEU A 138 0.79 7.24 3.92
N SER A 139 0.73 8.38 4.65
CA SER A 139 1.10 8.41 6.07
C SER A 139 0.29 7.46 6.97
N CYS A 140 -0.88 6.99 6.52
CA CYS A 140 -1.65 5.97 7.24
C CYS A 140 -1.10 4.53 7.08
N GLY A 141 -0.15 4.30 6.19
CA GLY A 141 0.51 3.02 5.95
C GLY A 141 2.00 3.02 6.33
N ILE A 142 2.51 4.12 6.89
CA ILE A 142 3.90 4.28 7.31
C ILE A 142 3.95 4.13 8.84
N ARG A 143 4.80 3.24 9.32
CA ARG A 143 5.15 3.10 10.74
C ARG A 143 6.44 3.87 11.00
N VAL A 144 6.52 4.60 12.10
CA VAL A 144 7.75 5.30 12.47
C VAL A 144 8.67 4.33 13.19
N THR A 145 9.73 3.86 12.53
CA THR A 145 10.72 2.95 13.13
C THR A 145 12.12 3.56 13.18
N GLU A 146 12.32 4.70 12.53
CA GLU A 146 13.55 5.46 12.50
C GLU A 146 13.24 6.94 12.30
N PRO A 147 14.17 7.85 12.66
CA PRO A 147 13.99 9.28 12.43
C PRO A 147 13.73 9.59 10.95
N MET A 148 12.80 10.50 10.68
CA MET A 148 12.41 10.83 9.31
C MET A 148 12.02 12.29 9.13
N VAL A 149 12.20 12.78 7.91
CA VAL A 149 11.79 14.12 7.50
C VAL A 149 10.63 13.99 6.52
N VAL A 150 9.49 14.57 6.87
CA VAL A 150 8.25 14.48 6.10
C VAL A 150 7.73 15.86 5.76
N GLU A 151 7.31 16.05 4.51
CA GLU A 151 6.69 17.29 4.05
C GLU A 151 5.18 17.10 3.89
N LEU A 152 4.44 18.02 4.51
CA LEU A 152 3.01 18.14 4.32
C LEU A 152 2.72 18.78 2.97
N VAL A 153 2.04 18.03 2.12
CA VAL A 153 1.63 18.51 0.79
C VAL A 153 0.36 19.35 0.93
N GLU A 154 0.35 20.54 0.33
CA GLU A 154 -0.85 21.36 0.17
C GLU A 154 -1.90 20.61 -0.65
N LYS A 155 -3.12 20.51 -0.13
CA LYS A 155 -4.21 19.75 -0.76
C LYS A 155 -5.30 20.71 -1.20
N VAL A 156 -5.14 21.29 -2.39
CA VAL A 156 -6.20 22.01 -3.09
C VAL A 156 -7.13 20.95 -3.70
N VAL A 157 -8.15 20.53 -2.94
CA VAL A 157 -9.30 19.68 -3.33
C VAL A 157 -9.07 18.78 -4.56
N TRP A 158 -8.97 17.46 -4.35
CA TRP A 158 -9.15 16.49 -5.45
C TRP A 158 -10.56 16.64 -6.03
N GLY A 159 -10.72 17.43 -7.10
CA GLY A 159 -12.01 17.63 -7.74
C GLY A 159 -12.23 18.91 -8.54
N GLN A 160 -11.33 19.28 -9.46
CA GLN A 160 -11.74 19.73 -10.80
C GLN A 160 -10.70 19.23 -11.82
N LEU A 161 -10.99 18.09 -12.45
CA LEU A 161 -10.60 17.86 -13.84
C LEU A 161 -11.73 18.43 -14.69
N LEU A 162 -11.77 19.75 -14.84
CA LEU A 162 -12.44 20.33 -16.01
C LEU A 162 -11.41 21.25 -16.66
N PRO A 163 -11.04 21.02 -17.92
CA PRO A 163 -10.41 22.08 -18.69
C PRO A 163 -11.42 23.22 -18.86
N ASP A 164 -10.92 24.45 -19.03
CA ASP A 164 -11.69 25.53 -19.65
C ASP A 164 -12.11 25.14 -21.09
#